data_AF-A0A0P9F112-F1
#
_entry.id   AF-A0A0P9F112-F1
#
_cell.length_a   1.000
_cell.length_b   1.000
_cell.length_c   1.000
_cell.angle_alpha   90.00
_cell.angle_beta   90.00
_cell.angle_gamma   90.00
#
_symmetry.space_group_name_H-M   'P 1'
#
loop_
_entity.id
_entity.type
_entity.pdbx_description
1 polymer ?
#
loop_
_entity_poly.entity_id
_entity_poly.type
_entity_poly.pdbx_seq_one_letter_code
_entity_poly.pdbx_strand_id
1 'polypeptide(L)'
;MATHAQPLPLARPLWQRLAPALAVLGLLRLAGLAGQLLPLFSSQFPEQWNLGLRAPIDAFQSWVISNRATHPLFLYFFTPLSATIDFGMRFAEDMLLGAPWVAVVAGFGLLGWLLSGPRLALGCMAALMLMGMFGLWEKSMQTLALMAFSVLCALLIGIPLGIVAARSDRFDRALRPILDAMQTMPAFVYLIPVPLFFG
;
A
#
# COMPACT_ATOMS: atom_id res chain seq x y z
N MET A 1 35.67 1.91 -49.61
CA MET A 1 34.73 1.98 -48.48
C MET A 1 33.36 1.51 -48.98
N ALA A 2 33.05 0.23 -48.85
CA ALA A 2 31.75 -0.32 -49.27
C ALA A 2 30.87 -0.48 -48.03
N THR A 3 29.76 0.25 -48.01
CA THR A 3 28.71 0.16 -47.00
C THR A 3 27.93 -1.14 -47.19
N HIS A 4 28.15 -2.12 -46.30
CA HIS A 4 27.35 -3.33 -46.24
C HIS A 4 25.94 -2.98 -45.72
N ALA A 5 24.96 -2.93 -46.61
CA ALA A 5 23.55 -2.92 -46.24
C ALA A 5 23.16 -4.31 -45.70
N GLN A 6 22.82 -4.40 -44.42
CA GLN A 6 22.26 -5.62 -43.83
C GLN A 6 20.85 -5.88 -44.40
N PRO A 7 20.52 -7.10 -44.85
CA PRO A 7 19.19 -7.41 -45.34
C PRO A 7 18.18 -7.39 -44.18
N LEU A 8 17.01 -6.78 -44.42
CA LEU A 8 15.91 -6.72 -43.46
C LEU A 8 15.48 -8.14 -43.03
N PRO A 9 15.25 -8.40 -41.74
CA PRO A 9 14.90 -9.74 -41.26
C PRO A 9 13.56 -10.18 -41.86
N LEU A 10 13.58 -11.29 -42.59
CA LEU A 10 12.39 -11.93 -43.16
C LEU A 10 11.38 -12.21 -42.03
N ALA A 11 10.17 -11.65 -42.15
CA ALA A 11 9.13 -11.82 -41.16
C ALA A 11 8.80 -13.31 -41.00
N ARG A 12 9.05 -13.87 -39.80
CA ARG A 12 8.77 -15.28 -39.50
C ARG A 12 7.32 -15.62 -39.88
N PRO A 13 7.09 -16.74 -40.59
CA PRO A 13 5.76 -17.12 -41.07
C PRO A 13 4.78 -17.30 -39.90
N LEU A 14 3.51 -16.95 -40.11
CA LEU A 14 2.46 -16.91 -39.08
C LEU A 14 2.35 -18.20 -38.25
N TRP A 15 2.56 -19.37 -38.86
CA TRP A 15 2.51 -20.66 -38.15
C TRP A 15 3.65 -20.83 -37.14
N GLN A 16 4.84 -20.25 -37.34
CA GLN A 16 5.91 -20.26 -36.34
C GLN A 16 5.62 -19.32 -35.16
N ARG A 17 4.75 -18.32 -35.37
CA ARG A 17 4.26 -17.44 -34.30
C ARG A 17 3.14 -18.09 -33.49
N LEU A 18 2.30 -18.89 -34.16
CA LEU A 18 1.14 -19.56 -33.54
C LEU A 18 1.45 -20.95 -32.99
N ALA A 19 2.52 -21.61 -33.45
CA ALA A 19 2.96 -22.94 -33.00
C ALA A 19 3.10 -23.07 -31.48
N PRO A 20 3.77 -22.17 -30.73
CA PRO A 20 3.86 -22.30 -29.28
C PRO A 20 2.49 -22.12 -28.60
N ALA A 21 1.64 -21.22 -29.10
CA ALA A 21 0.30 -21.02 -28.55
C ALA A 21 -0.59 -22.25 -28.77
N LEU A 22 -0.53 -22.86 -29.95
CA LEU A 22 -1.25 -24.10 -30.26
C LEU A 22 -0.72 -25.30 -29.48
N ALA A 23 0.60 -25.38 -29.26
CA ALA A 23 1.20 -26.42 -28.42
C ALA A 23 0.75 -26.28 -26.96
N VAL A 24 0.73 -25.06 -26.41
CA VAL A 24 0.24 -24.78 -25.05
C VAL A 24 -1.25 -25.11 -24.93
N LEU A 25 -2.08 -24.70 -25.90
CA LEU A 25 -3.51 -25.01 -25.90
C LEU A 25 -3.77 -26.52 -26.01
N GLY A 26 -2.99 -27.23 -26.84
CA GLY A 26 -3.03 -28.68 -26.94
C GLY A 26 -2.66 -29.37 -25.62
N LEU A 27 -1.60 -28.90 -24.96
CA LEU A 27 -1.17 -29.39 -23.65
C LEU A 27 -2.21 -29.14 -22.55
N LEU A 28 -2.80 -27.94 -22.49
CA LEU A 28 -3.86 -27.62 -21.54
C LEU A 28 -5.12 -28.47 -21.78
N ARG A 29 -5.47 -28.73 -23.05
CA ARG A 29 -6.59 -29.61 -23.41
C ARG A 29 -6.30 -31.06 -23.04
N LEU A 30 -5.08 -31.55 -23.29
CA LEU A 30 -4.66 -32.90 -22.89
C LEU A 30 -4.64 -33.05 -21.36
N ALA A 31 -4.15 -32.05 -20.62
CA ALA A 31 -4.18 -32.04 -19.16
C ALA A 31 -5.62 -32.05 -18.60
N GLY A 32 -6.52 -31.28 -19.21
CA GLY A 32 -7.94 -31.30 -18.85
C GLY A 32 -8.64 -32.63 -19.16
N LEU A 33 -8.33 -33.26 -20.31
CA LEU A 33 -8.83 -34.59 -20.68
C LEU A 33 -8.26 -35.69 -19.78
N ALA A 34 -6.97 -35.62 -19.44
CA ALA A 34 -6.34 -36.50 -18.46
C ALA A 34 -7.01 -36.34 -17.08
N GLY A 35 -7.40 -35.13 -16.70
CA GLY A 35 -8.19 -34.83 -15.50
C GLY A 35 -9.57 -35.49 -15.46
N GLN A 36 -10.18 -35.73 -16.63
CA GLN A 36 -11.49 -36.39 -16.73
C GLN A 36 -11.38 -37.93 -16.78
N LEU A 37 -10.27 -38.46 -17.30
CA LEU A 37 -10.08 -39.90 -17.53
C LEU A 37 -9.31 -40.62 -16.42
N LEU A 38 -8.44 -39.92 -15.70
CA LEU A 38 -7.64 -40.48 -14.62
C LEU A 38 -8.14 -39.94 -13.28
N PRO A 39 -8.67 -40.79 -12.38
CA PRO A 39 -9.19 -40.35 -11.07
C PRO A 39 -8.11 -39.74 -10.16
N LEU A 40 -6.82 -39.94 -10.47
CA LEU A 40 -5.68 -39.25 -9.83
C LEU A 40 -5.61 -37.75 -10.15
N PHE A 41 -6.26 -37.29 -11.23
CA PHE A 41 -6.31 -35.90 -11.66
C PHE A 41 -7.73 -35.33 -11.52
N SER A 42 -8.43 -35.70 -10.42
CA SER A 42 -9.73 -35.12 -10.07
C SER A 42 -9.71 -33.59 -10.13
N SER A 43 -10.84 -32.97 -10.48
CA SER A 43 -10.97 -31.51 -10.60
C SER A 43 -10.75 -30.74 -9.29
N GLN A 44 -10.68 -31.44 -8.16
CA GLN A 44 -10.45 -30.85 -6.84
C GLN A 44 -9.01 -31.11 -6.42
N PHE A 45 -8.41 -30.08 -5.82
CA PHE A 45 -7.08 -30.19 -5.22
C PHE A 45 -7.10 -31.25 -4.10
N PRO A 46 -6.10 -32.14 -4.02
CA PRO A 46 -6.10 -33.21 -3.03
C PRO A 46 -6.21 -32.67 -1.60
N GLU A 47 -7.27 -33.08 -0.88
CA GLU A 47 -7.49 -32.61 0.51
C GLU A 47 -6.36 -33.02 1.45
N GLN A 48 -5.66 -34.13 1.18
CA GLN A 48 -4.54 -34.58 2.01
C GLN A 48 -3.36 -33.59 2.02
N TRP A 49 -3.28 -32.71 1.02
CA TRP A 49 -2.24 -31.68 0.91
C TRP A 49 -2.71 -30.34 1.49
N ASN A 50 -3.97 -30.24 1.91
CA ASN A 50 -4.47 -29.05 2.57
C ASN A 50 -3.90 -28.97 3.99
N LEU A 51 -2.98 -28.04 4.19
CA LEU A 51 -2.34 -27.77 5.49
C LEU A 51 -3.31 -27.17 6.53
N GLY A 52 -4.55 -26.85 6.15
CA GLY A 52 -5.58 -26.39 7.08
C GLY A 52 -5.35 -24.99 7.64
N LEU A 53 -4.41 -24.20 7.10
CA LEU A 53 -4.02 -22.86 7.59
C LEU A 53 -5.15 -21.85 7.63
N ARG A 54 -6.23 -22.08 6.89
CA ARG A 54 -7.42 -21.21 6.92
C ARG A 54 -8.09 -21.22 8.29
N ALA A 55 -8.27 -22.38 8.91
CA ALA A 55 -8.96 -22.50 10.19
C ALA A 55 -8.32 -21.68 11.32
N PRO A 56 -6.99 -21.72 11.55
CA PRO A 56 -6.37 -20.88 12.58
C PRO A 56 -6.41 -19.38 12.23
N ILE A 57 -6.35 -19.01 10.95
CA ILE A 57 -6.49 -17.59 10.53
C ILE A 57 -7.91 -17.09 10.80
N ASP A 58 -8.92 -17.84 10.39
CA ASP A 58 -10.34 -17.49 10.59
C ASP A 58 -10.69 -17.46 12.09
N ALA A 59 -10.15 -18.40 12.88
CA ALA A 59 -10.30 -18.43 14.33
C ALA A 59 -9.63 -17.21 15.00
N PHE A 60 -8.43 -16.84 14.57
CA PHE A 60 -7.74 -15.66 15.06
C PHE A 60 -8.51 -14.37 14.72
N GLN A 61 -8.99 -14.23 13.48
CA GLN A 61 -9.81 -13.10 13.06
C GLN A 61 -11.08 -12.99 13.92
N SER A 62 -11.77 -14.11 14.12
CA SER A 62 -13.00 -14.17 14.93
C SER A 62 -12.74 -13.82 16.39
N TRP A 63 -11.61 -14.27 16.94
CA TRP A 63 -11.16 -13.91 18.28
C TRP A 63 -10.94 -12.39 18.38
N VAL A 64 -10.20 -11.78 17.46
CA VAL A 64 -9.95 -10.33 17.48
C VAL A 64 -11.26 -9.53 17.46
N ILE A 65 -12.20 -9.88 16.58
CA ILE A 65 -13.49 -9.18 16.47
C ILE A 65 -14.29 -9.34 17.77
N SER A 66 -14.38 -10.56 18.29
CA SER A 66 -15.18 -10.87 19.49
C SER A 66 -14.61 -10.24 20.76
N ASN A 67 -13.30 -10.02 20.79
CA ASN A 67 -12.59 -9.52 21.96
C ASN A 67 -12.32 -8.01 21.91
N ARG A 68 -12.58 -7.33 20.77
CA ARG A 68 -12.28 -5.89 20.61
C ARG A 68 -12.94 -5.00 21.67
N ALA A 69 -14.17 -5.31 22.07
CA ALA A 69 -14.92 -4.49 23.03
C ALA A 69 -14.73 -4.90 24.51
N THR A 70 -14.12 -6.05 24.78
CA THR A 70 -14.15 -6.66 26.12
C THR A 70 -12.75 -6.97 26.65
N HIS A 71 -11.80 -7.25 25.78
CA HIS A 71 -10.48 -7.69 26.19
C HIS A 71 -9.61 -6.49 26.62
N PRO A 72 -8.90 -6.57 27.76
CA PRO A 72 -8.11 -5.46 28.31
C PRO A 72 -7.11 -4.86 27.32
N LEU A 73 -6.46 -5.68 26.48
CA LEU A 73 -5.55 -5.20 25.44
C LEU A 73 -6.22 -4.18 24.50
N PHE A 74 -7.47 -4.42 24.10
CA PHE A 74 -8.14 -3.48 23.21
C PHE A 74 -8.57 -2.23 23.98
N LEU A 75 -9.21 -2.41 25.12
CA LEU A 75 -9.74 -1.29 25.91
C LEU A 75 -8.66 -0.34 26.45
N TYR A 76 -7.51 -0.86 26.87
CA TYR A 76 -6.46 -0.06 27.52
C TYR A 76 -5.29 0.29 26.61
N PHE A 77 -5.10 -0.41 25.49
CA PHE A 77 -4.01 -0.13 24.55
C PHE A 77 -4.52 0.33 23.17
N PHE A 78 -5.30 -0.48 22.45
CA PHE A 78 -5.72 -0.12 21.09
C PHE A 78 -6.72 1.03 21.06
N THR A 79 -7.75 1.04 21.90
CA THR A 79 -8.78 2.10 21.89
C THR A 79 -8.20 3.48 22.22
N PRO A 80 -7.38 3.67 23.27
CA PRO A 80 -6.74 4.95 23.53
C PRO A 80 -5.76 5.36 22.42
N LEU A 81 -5.04 4.39 21.83
CA LEU A 81 -4.15 4.63 20.71
C LEU A 81 -4.94 5.13 19.47
N SER A 82 -6.02 4.45 19.10
CA SER A 82 -6.92 4.85 18.01
C SER A 82 -7.49 6.25 18.26
N ALA A 83 -7.96 6.52 19.48
CA ALA A 83 -8.50 7.83 19.84
C ALA A 83 -7.44 8.95 19.75
N THR A 84 -6.19 8.65 20.12
CA THR A 84 -5.09 9.60 20.00
C THR A 84 -4.74 9.90 18.55
N ILE A 85 -4.71 8.86 17.70
CA ILE A 85 -4.47 9.00 16.26
C ILE A 85 -5.60 9.79 15.59
N ASP A 86 -6.85 9.45 15.88
CA ASP A 86 -8.03 10.14 15.34
C ASP A 86 -8.08 11.60 15.79
N PHE A 87 -7.79 11.88 17.07
CA PHE A 87 -7.68 13.24 17.58
C PHE A 87 -6.63 14.06 16.82
N GLY A 88 -5.41 13.51 16.65
CA GLY A 88 -4.33 14.23 15.96
C GLY A 88 -4.62 14.46 14.47
N MET A 89 -5.23 13.49 13.81
CA MET A 89 -5.64 13.60 12.41
C MET A 89 -6.76 14.63 12.23
N ARG A 90 -7.81 14.58 13.06
CA ARG A 90 -8.90 15.56 13.06
C ARG A 90 -8.43 16.96 13.40
N PHE A 91 -7.51 17.09 14.36
CA PHE A 91 -6.92 18.38 14.67
C PHE A 91 -6.24 19.00 13.45
N ALA A 92 -5.47 18.21 12.68
CA ALA A 92 -4.86 18.70 11.44
C ALA A 92 -5.89 19.05 10.36
N GLU A 93 -6.95 18.25 10.22
CA GLU A 93 -8.05 18.50 9.29
C GLU A 93 -8.81 19.79 9.64
N ASP A 94 -9.19 19.96 10.91
CA ASP A 94 -9.91 21.13 11.41
C ASP A 94 -9.06 22.41 11.31
N MET A 95 -7.74 22.33 11.49
CA MET A 95 -6.84 23.46 11.27
C MET A 95 -6.86 23.94 9.80
N LEU A 96 -6.91 23.00 8.85
CA LEU A 96 -6.92 23.30 7.41
C LEU A 96 -8.29 23.78 6.93
N LEU A 97 -9.37 23.13 7.37
CA LEU A 97 -10.74 23.44 6.96
C LEU A 97 -11.34 24.63 7.72
N GLY A 98 -10.93 24.84 8.97
CA GLY A 98 -11.37 25.98 9.79
C GLY A 98 -10.74 27.30 9.36
N ALA A 99 -9.61 27.26 8.63
CA ALA A 99 -8.99 28.45 8.08
C ALA A 99 -9.69 28.90 6.78
N PRO A 100 -9.80 30.23 6.52
CA PRO A 100 -10.25 30.71 5.21
C PRO A 100 -9.37 30.17 4.09
N TRP A 101 -9.96 29.71 2.98
CA TRP A 101 -9.22 29.07 1.88
C TRP A 101 -8.05 29.91 1.37
N VAL A 102 -8.22 31.25 1.33
CA VAL A 102 -7.17 32.20 0.91
C VAL A 102 -5.95 32.10 1.84
N ALA A 103 -6.18 31.96 3.15
CA ALA A 103 -5.11 31.83 4.12
C ALA A 103 -4.35 30.52 3.95
N VAL A 104 -5.04 29.43 3.61
CA VAL A 104 -4.41 28.13 3.30
C VAL A 104 -3.56 28.23 2.04
N VAL A 105 -4.10 28.77 0.94
CA VAL A 105 -3.35 28.96 -0.32
C VAL A 105 -2.13 29.85 -0.11
N ALA A 106 -2.31 30.98 0.57
CA ALA A 106 -1.22 31.90 0.87
C ALA A 106 -0.18 31.26 1.81
N GLY A 107 -0.61 30.50 2.81
CA GLY A 107 0.26 29.80 3.76
C GLY A 107 1.15 28.76 3.06
N PHE A 108 0.58 27.89 2.23
CA PHE A 108 1.36 26.93 1.45
C PHE A 108 2.21 27.60 0.38
N GLY A 109 1.73 28.69 -0.24
CA GLY A 109 2.52 29.51 -1.15
C GLY A 109 3.75 30.12 -0.45
N LEU A 110 3.56 30.67 0.75
CA LEU A 110 4.63 31.24 1.57
C LEU A 110 5.63 30.16 1.98
N LEU A 111 5.16 29.00 2.46
CA LEU A 111 6.04 27.87 2.79
C LEU A 111 6.85 27.40 1.58
N GLY A 112 6.20 27.26 0.41
CA GLY A 112 6.88 26.93 -0.84
C GLY A 112 7.94 27.97 -1.22
N TRP A 113 7.64 29.25 -1.01
CA TRP A 113 8.58 30.35 -1.26
C TRP A 113 9.80 30.27 -0.33
N LEU A 114 9.59 30.04 0.97
CA LEU A 114 10.68 29.95 1.96
C LEU A 114 11.58 28.73 1.71
N LEU A 115 11.02 27.60 1.27
CA LEU A 115 11.76 26.36 1.09
C LEU A 115 12.52 26.27 -0.23
N SER A 116 11.94 26.76 -1.34
CA SER A 116 12.53 26.59 -2.67
C SER A 116 12.29 27.76 -3.63
N GLY A 117 11.84 28.91 -3.13
CA GLY A 117 11.65 30.13 -3.92
C GLY A 117 10.34 30.20 -4.72
N PRO A 118 10.19 31.20 -5.60
CA PRO A 118 8.90 31.60 -6.17
C PRO A 118 8.28 30.55 -7.11
N ARG A 119 9.10 29.69 -7.73
CA ARG A 119 8.59 28.62 -8.59
C ARG A 119 7.77 27.59 -7.81
N LEU A 120 8.26 27.17 -6.64
CA LEU A 120 7.53 26.24 -5.78
C LEU A 120 6.29 26.91 -5.19
N ALA A 121 6.41 28.17 -4.75
CA ALA A 121 5.28 28.96 -4.25
C ALA A 121 4.11 29.00 -5.23
N LEU A 122 4.38 29.39 -6.47
CA LEU A 122 3.39 29.44 -7.54
C LEU A 122 2.84 28.04 -7.86
N GLY A 123 3.69 27.01 -7.85
CA GLY A 123 3.28 25.63 -8.04
C GLY A 123 2.28 25.15 -6.97
N CYS A 124 2.58 25.39 -5.70
CA CYS A 124 1.70 25.05 -4.57
C CYS A 124 0.36 25.81 -4.66
N MET A 125 0.42 27.12 -4.90
CA MET A 125 -0.80 27.93 -5.02
C MET A 125 -1.66 27.49 -6.20
N ALA A 126 -1.06 27.24 -7.36
CA ALA A 126 -1.77 26.77 -8.54
C ALA A 126 -2.41 25.38 -8.31
N ALA A 127 -1.69 24.45 -7.69
CA ALA A 127 -2.21 23.13 -7.38
C ALA A 127 -3.42 23.21 -6.43
N LEU A 128 -3.33 23.98 -5.35
CA LEU A 128 -4.42 24.15 -4.40
C LEU A 128 -5.64 24.84 -5.05
N MET A 129 -5.41 25.87 -5.86
CA MET A 129 -6.48 26.53 -6.61
C MET A 129 -7.17 25.56 -7.58
N LEU A 130 -6.41 24.73 -8.30
CA LEU A 130 -6.97 23.71 -9.19
C LEU A 130 -7.86 22.71 -8.44
N MET A 131 -7.43 22.24 -7.26
CA MET A 131 -8.27 21.35 -6.44
C MET A 131 -9.57 22.03 -6.01
N GLY A 132 -9.51 23.31 -5.63
CA GLY A 132 -10.70 24.12 -5.34
C GLY A 132 -11.62 24.28 -6.54
N MET A 133 -11.06 24.55 -7.73
CA MET A 133 -11.82 24.70 -8.98
C MET A 133 -12.54 23.41 -9.40
N PHE A 134 -11.97 22.24 -9.09
CA PHE A 134 -12.64 20.95 -9.31
C PHE A 134 -13.67 20.58 -8.23
N GLY A 135 -13.92 21.45 -7.24
CA GLY A 135 -14.82 21.16 -6.13
C GLY A 135 -14.28 20.10 -5.16
N LEU A 136 -12.97 19.84 -5.19
CA LEU A 136 -12.30 18.84 -4.36
C LEU A 136 -11.58 19.46 -3.16
N TRP A 137 -11.92 20.70 -2.77
CA TRP A 137 -11.24 21.42 -1.70
C TRP A 137 -11.22 20.61 -0.39
N GLU A 138 -12.38 20.19 0.09
CA GLU A 138 -12.50 19.45 1.36
C GLU A 138 -11.73 18.13 1.32
N LYS A 139 -11.90 17.34 0.25
CA LYS A 139 -11.17 16.09 0.04
C LYS A 139 -9.66 16.29 -0.03
N SER A 140 -9.21 17.40 -0.60
CA SER A 140 -7.78 17.74 -0.68
C SER A 140 -7.21 18.16 0.67
N MET A 141 -7.97 18.88 1.49
CA MET A 141 -7.54 19.21 2.85
C MET A 141 -7.48 17.96 3.73
N GLN A 142 -8.44 17.04 3.59
CA GLN A 142 -8.43 15.73 4.25
C GLN A 142 -7.19 14.91 3.89
N THR A 143 -6.82 14.84 2.60
CA THR A 143 -5.60 14.13 2.19
C THR A 143 -4.32 14.81 2.69
N LEU A 144 -4.26 16.15 2.64
CA LEU A 144 -3.11 16.90 3.16
C LEU A 144 -2.95 16.73 4.67
N ALA A 145 -4.05 16.81 5.43
CA ALA A 145 -4.06 16.58 6.87
C ALA A 145 -3.56 15.19 7.21
N LEU A 146 -4.10 14.16 6.55
CA LEU A 146 -3.69 12.78 6.73
C LEU A 146 -2.20 12.58 6.41
N MET A 147 -1.73 13.13 5.29
CA MET A 147 -0.31 13.01 4.90
C MET A 147 0.61 13.73 5.88
N ALA A 148 0.29 14.96 6.29
CA ALA A 148 1.08 15.72 7.24
C ALA A 148 1.18 15.01 8.59
N PHE A 149 0.03 14.54 9.11
CA PHE A 149 -0.02 13.80 10.37
C PHE A 149 0.74 12.47 10.29
N SER A 150 0.62 11.74 9.17
CA SER A 150 1.33 10.48 8.95
C SER A 150 2.84 10.68 8.92
N VAL A 151 3.33 11.71 8.21
CA VAL A 151 4.75 12.05 8.17
C VAL A 151 5.26 12.46 9.55
N LEU A 152 4.49 13.26 10.30
CA LEU A 152 4.85 13.63 11.66
C LEU A 152 5.00 12.39 12.55
N CYS A 153 4.02 11.47 12.54
CA CYS A 153 4.10 10.22 13.30
C CYS A 153 5.29 9.35 12.86
N ALA A 154 5.53 9.24 11.55
CA ALA A 154 6.66 8.49 11.01
C ALA A 154 8.01 9.07 11.47
N LEU A 155 8.15 10.39 11.56
CA LEU A 155 9.35 11.03 12.08
C LEU A 155 9.48 10.85 13.60
N LEU A 156 8.39 11.05 14.35
CA LEU A 156 8.38 10.91 15.81
C LEU A 156 8.73 9.50 16.26
N ILE A 157 8.35 8.47 15.51
CA ILE A 157 8.65 7.07 15.83
C ILE A 157 9.95 6.62 15.15
N GLY A 158 10.12 6.96 13.88
CA GLY A 158 11.22 6.52 13.03
C GLY A 158 12.57 7.09 13.46
N ILE A 159 12.64 8.35 13.89
CA ILE A 159 13.90 8.97 14.34
C ILE A 159 14.42 8.29 15.61
N PRO A 160 13.64 8.13 16.70
CA PRO A 160 14.09 7.39 17.88
C PRO A 160 14.49 5.95 17.58
N LEU A 161 13.69 5.22 16.80
CA LEU A 161 14.03 3.85 16.41
C LEU A 161 15.33 3.78 15.61
N GLY A 162 15.54 4.72 14.68
CA GLY A 162 16.77 4.84 13.91
C GLY A 162 18.00 5.14 14.77
N ILE A 163 17.86 6.02 15.77
CA ILE A 163 18.94 6.32 16.72
C ILE A 163 19.30 5.09 17.57
N VAL A 164 18.31 4.32 18.04
CA VAL A 164 18.56 3.09 18.82
C VAL A 164 19.20 2.01 17.94
N ALA A 165 18.74 1.84 16.70
CA ALA A 165 19.33 0.91 15.74
C ALA A 165 20.79 1.25 15.42
N ALA A 166 21.11 2.54 15.23
CA ALA A 166 22.48 2.99 14.99
C ALA A 166 23.44 2.70 16.16
N ARG A 167 22.93 2.45 17.37
CA ARG A 167 23.73 2.14 18.57
C ARG A 167 23.82 0.66 18.90
N SER A 168 23.05 -0.22 18.23
CA SER A 168 23.01 -1.65 18.56
C SER A 168 22.78 -2.52 17.34
N ASP A 169 23.82 -3.25 16.93
CA ASP A 169 23.73 -4.24 15.84
C ASP A 169 22.72 -5.36 16.10
N ARG A 170 22.39 -5.64 17.37
CA ARG A 170 21.37 -6.63 17.72
C ARG A 170 19.97 -6.07 17.47
N PHE A 171 19.73 -4.83 17.90
CA PHE A 171 18.44 -4.17 17.68
C PHE A 171 18.20 -3.91 16.19
N ASP A 172 19.21 -3.42 15.48
CA ASP A 172 19.16 -3.22 14.02
C ASP A 172 18.80 -4.51 13.28
N ARG A 173 19.50 -5.63 13.58
CA ARG A 173 19.16 -6.94 12.99
C ARG A 173 17.77 -7.44 13.30
N ALA A 174 17.21 -7.13 14.48
CA ALA A 174 15.85 -7.50 14.84
C ALA A 174 14.80 -6.61 14.15
N LEU A 175 15.13 -5.33 13.92
CA LEU A 175 14.22 -4.36 13.30
C LEU A 175 14.16 -4.50 11.77
N ARG A 176 15.28 -4.86 11.12
CA ARG A 176 15.37 -4.99 9.65
C ARG A 176 14.25 -5.84 9.01
N PRO A 177 13.93 -7.06 9.49
CA PRO A 177 12.85 -7.85 8.90
C PRO A 177 11.49 -7.15 8.91
N ILE A 178 11.21 -6.38 9.98
CA ILE A 178 9.96 -5.61 10.09
C ILE A 178 9.98 -4.49 9.05
N LEU A 179 11.09 -3.75 8.92
CA LEU A 179 11.24 -2.68 7.93
C LEU A 179 11.16 -3.22 6.50
N ASP A 180 11.79 -4.36 6.22
CA ASP A 180 11.76 -5.03 4.91
C ASP A 180 10.33 -5.46 4.56
N ALA A 181 9.58 -6.02 5.53
CA ALA A 181 8.17 -6.34 5.34
C ALA A 181 7.34 -5.07 5.09
N MET A 182 7.57 -3.99 5.87
CA MET A 182 6.94 -2.68 5.71
C MET A 182 7.13 -2.09 4.31
N GLN A 183 8.29 -2.33 3.69
CA GLN A 183 8.65 -1.77 2.39
C GLN A 183 8.26 -2.65 1.19
N THR A 184 8.10 -3.95 1.39
CA THR A 184 7.90 -4.91 0.28
C THR A 184 6.47 -5.45 0.17
N MET A 185 5.69 -5.44 1.25
CA MET A 185 4.30 -5.92 1.19
C MET A 185 3.40 -4.90 0.44
N PRO A 186 2.55 -5.37 -0.51
CA PRO A 186 1.59 -4.50 -1.18
C PRO A 186 0.59 -3.87 -0.21
N ALA A 187 0.11 -2.67 -0.53
CA ALA A 187 -0.84 -1.93 0.30
C ALA A 187 -2.09 -2.75 0.69
N PHE A 188 -2.63 -3.56 -0.24
CA PHE A 188 -3.82 -4.38 0.02
C PHE A 188 -3.65 -5.39 1.17
N VAL A 189 -2.42 -5.86 1.42
CA VAL A 189 -2.14 -6.79 2.51
C VAL A 189 -2.34 -6.11 3.86
N TYR A 190 -1.99 -4.82 3.97
CA TYR A 190 -2.17 -4.03 5.20
C TYR A 190 -3.63 -3.67 5.49
N LEU A 191 -4.46 -3.56 4.44
CA LEU A 191 -5.88 -3.22 4.59
C LEU A 191 -6.70 -4.33 5.25
N ILE A 192 -6.17 -5.56 5.33
CA ILE A 192 -6.86 -6.68 5.98
C ILE A 192 -6.78 -6.56 7.52
N PRO A 193 -5.60 -6.52 8.15
CA PRO A 193 -5.51 -6.48 9.61
C PRO A 193 -5.80 -5.10 10.22
N VAL A 194 -5.52 -3.98 9.53
CA VAL A 194 -5.65 -2.65 10.17
C VAL A 194 -7.07 -2.36 10.66
N PRO A 195 -8.14 -2.48 9.83
CA PRO A 195 -9.51 -2.30 10.31
C PRO A 195 -9.97 -3.38 11.30
N LEU A 196 -9.29 -4.54 11.29
CA LEU A 196 -9.54 -5.61 12.25
C LEU A 196 -9.10 -5.23 13.68
N PHE A 197 -8.06 -4.42 13.84
CA PHE A 197 -7.60 -3.95 15.16
C PHE A 197 -8.11 -2.56 15.53
N PHE A 198 -8.27 -1.67 14.55
CA PHE A 198 -8.53 -0.23 14.75
C PHE A 198 -9.94 0.23 14.35
N GLY A 199 -10.79 -0.66 13.83
CA GLY A 199 -12.14 -0.31 13.37
C GLY A 199 -13.14 -0.03 14.48
#